data_AF-A0A8S3QA80-F1
#
_entry.id   AF-A0A8S3QA80-F1
#
_cell.length_a   1.000
_cell.length_b   1.000
_cell.length_c   1.000
_cell.angle_alpha   90.00
_cell.angle_beta   90.00
_cell.angle_gamma   90.00
#
_symmetry.space_group_name_H-M   'P 1'
#
loop_
_entity.id
_entity.type
_entity.pdbx_description
1 polymer ?
#
loop_
_entity_poly.entity_id
_entity_poly.type
_entity_poly.pdbx_seq_one_letter_code
_entity_poly.pdbx_strand_id
1 'polypeptide(L)'
;MSLRHLNIDAYNPGEFHHLLDINTTNDPTRETTRLAIKLKLVTGTYILQNKRFRYTENETPICKLCDQGDETLCHFLLDCQILEPIRQKYFHQIDEILHLISKDNLRTLSSHDKIQIILDCTLHYTGLKGNSENIVKLDAICRQMSYALHIARYRSLDIKRK
;
A
#
# COMPACT_ATOMS: atom_id res chain seq x y z
N MET A 1 14.30 1.86 -11.58
CA MET A 1 13.49 1.93 -10.33
C MET A 1 12.90 3.33 -10.25
N SER A 2 11.62 3.47 -9.91
CA SER A 2 10.97 4.78 -9.74
C SER A 2 10.76 5.02 -8.26
N LEU A 3 11.63 5.82 -7.63
CA LEU A 3 11.57 6.20 -6.20
C LEU A 3 10.49 7.26 -5.90
N ARG A 4 9.50 7.46 -6.78
CA ARG A 4 8.52 8.57 -6.70
C ARG A 4 7.71 8.64 -5.40
N HIS A 5 7.61 7.53 -4.67
CA HIS A 5 6.87 7.45 -3.40
C HIS A 5 7.78 7.29 -2.18
N LEU A 6 9.11 7.29 -2.37
CA LEU A 6 10.12 7.29 -1.31
C LEU A 6 10.67 8.71 -1.18
N ASN A 7 10.63 9.28 0.01
CA ASN A 7 11.29 10.55 0.27
C ASN A 7 12.78 10.34 0.51
N ILE A 8 13.58 10.36 -0.56
CA ILE A 8 15.02 10.08 -0.51
C ILE A 8 15.73 10.96 0.55
N ASP A 9 15.25 12.18 0.77
CA ASP A 9 15.82 13.15 1.71
C ASP A 9 15.54 12.82 3.18
N ALA A 10 14.61 11.90 3.45
CA ALA A 10 14.35 11.40 4.80
C ALA A 10 15.27 10.24 5.22
N TYR A 11 16.25 9.85 4.39
CA TYR A 11 17.11 8.69 4.65
C TYR A 11 18.59 9.04 4.65
N ASN A 12 19.32 8.56 5.64
CA ASN A 12 20.78 8.52 5.58
C ASN A 12 21.22 7.21 4.88
N PRO A 13 22.11 7.28 3.89
CA PRO A 13 22.70 6.09 3.28
C PRO A 13 23.34 5.18 4.35
N GLY A 14 22.94 3.91 4.39
CA GLY A 14 23.43 2.92 5.35
C GLY A 14 22.52 2.67 6.55
N GLU A 15 21.48 3.48 6.76
CA GLU A 15 20.46 3.24 7.78
C GLU A 15 19.32 2.34 7.27
N PHE A 16 18.76 1.52 8.15
CA PHE A 16 17.59 0.71 7.82
C PHE A 16 16.37 1.62 7.63
N HIS A 17 15.57 1.35 6.60
CA HIS A 17 14.30 2.04 6.37
C HIS A 17 13.41 1.92 7.60
N HIS A 18 12.78 3.00 8.09
CA HIS A 18 11.94 2.97 9.30
C HIS A 18 10.83 1.91 9.27
N LEU A 19 10.30 1.60 8.07
CA LEU A 19 9.38 0.48 7.84
C LEU A 19 9.94 -0.91 8.26
N LEU A 20 11.26 -1.08 8.43
CA LEU A 20 11.95 -2.31 8.84
C LEU A 20 12.12 -2.46 10.36
N ASP A 21 11.48 -1.63 11.18
CA ASP A 21 11.49 -1.83 12.64
C ASP A 21 10.49 -2.93 13.07
N ILE A 22 10.84 -4.19 12.79
CA ILE A 22 9.98 -5.39 12.98
C ILE A 22 10.17 -6.04 14.37
N ASN A 23 11.14 -5.55 15.16
CA ASN A 23 11.63 -6.22 16.38
C ASN A 23 10.66 -6.17 17.57
N THR A 24 9.49 -5.56 17.42
CA THR A 24 8.51 -5.34 18.50
C THR A 24 7.27 -6.25 18.43
N THR A 25 7.25 -7.27 17.55
CA THR A 25 6.03 -8.04 17.27
C THR A 25 6.12 -9.52 17.65
N ASN A 26 4.99 -10.08 18.11
CA ASN A 26 4.87 -11.47 18.55
C ASN A 26 4.96 -12.51 17.40
N ASP A 27 4.88 -12.09 16.13
CA ASP A 27 5.02 -12.95 14.95
C ASP A 27 5.83 -12.22 13.84
N PRO A 28 7.17 -12.22 13.96
CA PRO A 28 8.05 -11.49 13.06
C PRO A 28 8.01 -12.04 11.63
N THR A 29 7.68 -13.32 11.43
CA THR A 29 7.65 -13.94 10.09
C THR A 29 6.49 -13.40 9.23
N ARG A 30 5.31 -13.26 9.85
CA ARG A 30 4.13 -12.74 9.18
C ARG A 30 4.25 -11.25 8.91
N GLU A 31 4.81 -10.48 9.85
CA GLU A 31 5.07 -9.06 9.65
C GLU A 31 6.12 -8.81 8.57
N THR A 32 7.19 -9.61 8.52
CA THR A 32 8.19 -9.54 7.45
C THR A 32 7.55 -9.74 6.06
N THR A 33 6.63 -10.68 5.94
CA THR A 33 5.93 -10.93 4.67
C THR A 33 5.04 -9.75 4.27
N ARG A 34 4.28 -9.20 5.22
CA ARG A 34 3.43 -8.02 5.00
C ARG A 34 4.26 -6.81 4.57
N LEU A 35 5.37 -6.59 5.27
CA LEU A 35 6.29 -5.51 4.99
C LEU A 35 6.92 -5.66 3.61
N ALA A 36 7.35 -6.86 3.22
CA ALA A 36 7.92 -7.10 1.90
C ALA A 36 6.95 -6.71 0.76
N ILE A 37 5.64 -6.96 0.93
CA ILE A 37 4.63 -6.52 -0.04
C ILE A 37 4.49 -5.01 -0.06
N LYS A 38 4.42 -4.36 1.10
CA LYS A 38 4.34 -2.89 1.16
C LYS A 38 5.57 -2.26 0.50
N LEU A 39 6.78 -2.70 0.85
CA LEU A 39 8.03 -2.23 0.22
C LEU A 39 8.01 -2.39 -1.30
N LYS A 40 7.49 -3.51 -1.83
CA LYS A 40 7.34 -3.68 -3.28
C LYS A 40 6.42 -2.64 -3.90
N LEU A 41 5.32 -2.28 -3.23
CA LEU A 41 4.40 -1.24 -3.70
C LEU A 41 5.07 0.13 -3.68
N VAL A 42 5.69 0.51 -2.56
CA VAL A 42 6.38 1.80 -2.39
C VAL A 42 7.51 1.97 -3.41
N THR A 43 8.39 0.97 -3.55
CA THR A 43 9.54 1.00 -4.48
C THR A 43 9.13 0.86 -5.96
N GLY A 44 7.85 0.61 -6.23
CA GLY A 44 7.39 0.33 -7.58
C GLY A 44 7.99 -0.96 -8.16
N THR A 45 8.35 -1.94 -7.34
CA THR A 45 8.77 -3.29 -7.79
C THR A 45 7.62 -4.31 -7.76
N TYR A 46 6.47 -3.94 -7.21
CA TYR A 46 5.26 -4.76 -7.28
C TYR A 46 4.75 -4.88 -8.72
N ILE A 47 4.52 -6.11 -9.18
CA ILE A 47 4.22 -6.43 -10.59
C ILE A 47 2.71 -6.38 -10.85
N LEU A 48 2.26 -5.26 -11.41
CA LEU A 48 0.92 -5.04 -11.95
C LEU A 48 0.91 -5.18 -13.48
N GLN A 49 -0.26 -5.37 -14.12
CA GLN A 49 -0.34 -5.55 -15.57
C GLN A 49 0.26 -4.38 -16.34
N ASN A 50 0.03 -3.14 -15.89
CA ASN A 50 0.57 -1.96 -16.56
C ASN A 50 2.11 -1.97 -16.65
N LYS A 51 2.80 -2.57 -15.67
CA LYS A 51 4.25 -2.74 -15.71
C LYS A 51 4.66 -3.88 -16.61
N ARG A 52 3.96 -5.01 -16.57
CA ARG A 52 4.26 -6.14 -17.46
C ARG A 52 4.13 -5.76 -18.93
N PHE A 53 3.06 -5.03 -19.27
CA PHE A 53 2.85 -4.48 -20.60
C PHE A 53 4.04 -3.67 -21.12
N ARG A 54 4.67 -2.85 -20.27
CA ARG A 54 5.85 -2.06 -20.65
C ARG A 54 7.09 -2.90 -20.97
N TYR A 55 7.16 -4.15 -20.51
CA TYR A 55 8.28 -5.06 -20.74
C TYR A 55 7.93 -6.17 -21.74
N THR A 56 6.67 -6.35 -22.10
CA THR A 56 6.20 -7.43 -22.96
C THR A 56 5.13 -6.91 -23.89
N GLU A 57 5.46 -6.79 -25.18
CA GLU A 57 4.60 -6.22 -26.22
C GLU A 57 3.26 -6.97 -26.40
N ASN A 58 3.18 -8.22 -25.93
CA ASN A 58 2.01 -9.08 -26.08
C ASN A 58 1.04 -9.08 -24.88
N GLU A 59 1.36 -8.40 -23.77
CA GLU A 59 0.42 -8.31 -22.64
C GLU A 59 -0.54 -7.11 -22.82
N THR A 60 -1.62 -7.05 -22.03
CA THR A 60 -2.48 -5.87 -21.96
C THR A 60 -2.29 -5.21 -20.59
N PRO A 61 -2.37 -3.87 -20.49
CA PRO A 61 -2.29 -3.20 -19.20
C PRO A 61 -3.56 -3.38 -18.36
N ILE A 62 -4.62 -3.97 -18.93
CA ILE A 62 -5.95 -4.10 -18.32
C ILE A 62 -5.90 -4.99 -17.07
N CYS A 63 -6.62 -4.59 -16.03
CA CYS A 63 -6.74 -5.36 -14.79
C CYS A 63 -7.43 -6.69 -15.03
N LYS A 64 -6.64 -7.77 -14.98
CA LYS A 64 -7.11 -9.16 -15.06
C LYS A 64 -8.06 -9.58 -13.92
N LEU A 65 -8.37 -8.71 -12.95
CA LEU A 65 -9.37 -8.99 -11.92
C LEU A 65 -10.75 -8.55 -12.37
N CYS A 66 -10.92 -7.25 -12.61
CA CYS A 66 -12.21 -6.63 -12.92
C CYS A 66 -12.44 -6.38 -14.41
N ASP A 67 -11.39 -6.40 -15.24
CA ASP A 67 -11.42 -6.12 -16.67
C ASP A 67 -11.95 -4.70 -17.02
N GLN A 68 -11.89 -3.75 -16.07
CA GLN A 68 -12.42 -2.37 -16.18
C GLN A 68 -11.33 -1.27 -16.29
N GLY A 69 -10.28 -1.50 -17.07
CA GLY A 69 -9.21 -0.51 -17.33
C GLY A 69 -7.84 -0.92 -16.79
N ASP A 70 -6.86 -0.03 -16.90
CA ASP A 70 -5.45 -0.35 -16.60
C ASP A 70 -5.21 -0.69 -15.13
N GLU A 71 -4.49 -1.80 -14.88
CA GLU A 71 -4.03 -2.18 -13.55
C GLU A 71 -2.85 -1.31 -13.11
N THR A 72 -3.14 -0.07 -12.76
CA THR A 72 -2.18 0.85 -12.13
C THR A 72 -2.14 0.66 -10.62
N LEU A 73 -1.19 1.32 -9.96
CA LEU A 73 -1.12 1.33 -8.49
C LEU A 73 -2.37 1.95 -7.86
N CYS A 74 -2.87 3.05 -8.44
CA CYS A 74 -4.12 3.68 -8.05
C CYS A 74 -5.28 2.70 -8.19
N HIS A 75 -5.40 2.05 -9.34
CA HIS A 75 -6.46 1.07 -9.58
C HIS A 75 -6.41 -0.08 -8.56
N PHE A 76 -5.22 -0.63 -8.29
CA PHE A 76 -5.05 -1.72 -7.34
C PHE A 76 -5.42 -1.32 -5.90
N LEU A 77 -4.96 -0.14 -5.45
CA LEU A 77 -5.14 0.31 -4.07
C LEU A 77 -6.48 0.97 -3.80
N LEU A 78 -7.14 1.57 -4.80
CA LEU A 78 -8.32 2.41 -4.62
C LEU A 78 -9.54 1.97 -5.45
N ASP A 79 -9.36 1.53 -6.71
CA ASP A 79 -10.49 1.51 -7.67
C ASP A 79 -10.98 0.11 -8.09
N CYS A 80 -10.16 -0.94 -7.95
CA CYS A 80 -10.47 -2.26 -8.50
C CYS A 80 -11.69 -2.90 -7.82
N GLN A 81 -12.85 -2.95 -8.49
CA GLN A 81 -14.13 -3.37 -7.89
C GLN A 81 -14.09 -4.74 -7.18
N ILE A 82 -13.35 -5.71 -7.73
CA ILE A 82 -13.19 -7.05 -7.12
C ILE A 82 -12.54 -7.00 -5.73
N LEU A 83 -11.65 -6.02 -5.51
CA LEU A 83 -10.92 -5.85 -4.26
C LEU A 83 -11.64 -4.88 -3.28
N GLU A 84 -12.75 -4.28 -3.70
CA GLU A 84 -13.49 -3.28 -2.92
C GLU A 84 -13.93 -3.77 -1.54
N PRO A 85 -14.49 -4.99 -1.37
CA PRO A 85 -14.92 -5.46 -0.05
C PRO A 85 -13.76 -5.54 0.96
N ILE A 86 -12.56 -5.85 0.48
CA ILE A 86 -11.35 -5.90 1.31
C ILE A 86 -10.93 -4.48 1.68
N ARG A 87 -10.91 -3.54 0.73
CA ARG A 87 -10.56 -2.15 1.00
C ARG A 87 -11.47 -1.52 2.03
N GLN A 88 -12.78 -1.67 1.90
CA GLN A 88 -13.75 -1.06 2.81
C GLN A 88 -13.52 -1.46 4.28
N LYS A 89 -13.14 -2.72 4.53
CA LYS A 89 -12.78 -3.19 5.88
C LYS A 89 -11.61 -2.39 6.50
N TYR A 90 -10.62 -2.03 5.69
CA TYR A 90 -9.43 -1.31 6.16
C TYR A 90 -9.61 0.21 6.09
N PHE A 91 -10.34 0.75 5.11
CA PHE A 91 -10.63 2.18 5.00
C PHE A 91 -11.33 2.71 6.24
N HIS A 92 -12.26 1.95 6.82
CA HIS A 92 -12.90 2.34 8.07
C HIS A 92 -11.89 2.49 9.23
N GLN A 93 -10.98 1.52 9.41
CA GLN A 93 -9.95 1.57 10.45
C GLN A 93 -8.92 2.69 10.20
N ILE A 94 -8.59 2.95 8.93
CA ILE A 94 -7.72 4.06 8.54
C ILE A 94 -8.40 5.39 8.88
N ASP A 95 -9.68 5.56 8.54
CA ASP A 95 -10.48 6.76 8.85
C ASP A 95 -10.49 7.06 10.36
N GLU A 96 -10.70 6.04 11.19
CA GLU A 96 -10.70 6.20 12.65
C GLU A 96 -9.37 6.76 13.17
N ILE A 97 -8.25 6.21 12.71
CA ILE A 97 -6.93 6.66 13.15
C ILE A 97 -6.57 8.02 12.54
N LEU A 98 -6.91 8.28 11.27
CA LEU A 98 -6.70 9.58 10.63
C LEU A 98 -7.44 10.70 11.37
N HIS A 99 -8.66 10.44 11.83
CA HIS A 99 -9.43 11.42 12.59
C HIS A 99 -8.75 11.79 13.93
N LEU A 100 -8.07 10.83 14.56
CA LEU A 100 -7.29 11.06 15.78
C LEU A 100 -5.99 11.84 15.52
N ILE A 101 -5.36 11.65 14.35
CA ILE A 101 -4.07 12.27 14.02
C ILE A 101 -4.26 13.72 13.55
N SER A 102 -5.15 13.95 12.58
CA SER A 102 -5.26 15.23 11.88
C SER A 102 -6.70 15.72 11.69
N LYS A 103 -7.70 14.98 12.17
CA LYS A 103 -9.14 15.20 11.90
C LYS A 103 -9.54 15.04 10.43
N ASP A 104 -8.64 14.51 9.59
CA ASP A 104 -8.95 14.22 8.19
C ASP A 104 -9.85 13.00 8.05
N ASN A 105 -10.41 12.83 6.85
CA ASN A 105 -11.15 11.65 6.43
C ASN A 105 -10.56 11.14 5.12
N LEU A 106 -10.25 9.85 5.05
CA LEU A 106 -9.68 9.22 3.86
C LEU A 106 -10.57 9.48 2.65
N ARG A 107 -11.90 9.45 2.76
CA ARG A 107 -12.82 9.63 1.63
C ARG A 107 -12.69 10.99 0.96
N THR A 108 -12.43 12.05 1.73
CA THR A 108 -12.33 13.43 1.24
C THR A 108 -10.97 13.77 0.64
N LEU A 109 -9.95 12.95 0.92
CA LEU A 109 -8.60 13.17 0.38
C LEU A 109 -8.52 12.90 -1.13
N SER A 110 -7.55 13.56 -1.77
CA SER A 110 -7.22 13.28 -3.17
C SER A 110 -6.71 11.84 -3.31
N SER A 111 -6.82 11.25 -4.52
CA SER A 111 -6.27 9.90 -4.76
C SER A 111 -4.76 9.83 -4.52
N HIS A 112 -4.04 10.92 -4.77
CA HIS A 112 -2.61 10.99 -4.49
C HIS A 112 -2.33 10.88 -2.98
N ASP A 113 -3.03 11.65 -2.17
CA ASP A 113 -2.83 11.66 -0.71
C ASP A 113 -3.27 10.33 -0.08
N LYS A 114 -4.37 9.75 -0.56
CA LYS A 114 -4.79 8.39 -0.19
C LYS A 114 -3.68 7.37 -0.43
N ILE A 115 -3.10 7.36 -1.63
CA ILE A 115 -2.01 6.46 -1.98
C ILE A 115 -0.80 6.73 -1.09
N GLN A 116 -0.45 8.00 -0.88
CA GLN A 116 0.68 8.37 -0.03
C GLN A 116 0.49 7.85 1.40
N ILE A 117 -0.68 8.03 2.00
CA ILE A 117 -0.98 7.53 3.35
C ILE A 117 -0.93 5.99 3.42
N ILE A 118 -1.46 5.29 2.41
CA ILE A 118 -1.44 3.83 2.37
C ILE A 118 -0.01 3.29 2.21
N LEU A 119 0.81 3.96 1.41
CA LEU A 119 2.17 3.52 1.09
C LEU A 119 3.19 3.94 2.14
N ASP A 120 3.08 5.16 2.65
CA ASP A 120 3.98 5.74 3.64
C ASP A 120 3.30 6.91 4.38
N CYS A 121 2.59 6.57 5.46
CA CYS A 121 1.95 7.55 6.33
C CYS A 121 2.96 8.33 7.19
N THR A 122 4.22 7.87 7.32
CA THR A 122 5.20 8.59 8.12
C THR A 122 5.59 9.90 7.45
N LEU A 123 5.74 9.91 6.13
CA LEU A 123 6.07 11.09 5.34
C LEU A 123 5.02 12.18 5.44
N HIS A 124 3.75 11.79 5.50
CA HIS A 124 2.64 12.73 5.56
C HIS A 124 2.53 13.44 6.92
N TYR A 125 3.03 12.83 7.99
CA TYR A 125 2.83 13.30 9.37
C TYR A 125 4.13 13.56 10.15
N THR A 126 5.29 13.67 9.49
CA THR A 126 6.61 13.91 10.11
C THR A 126 6.69 15.15 11.02
N GLY A 127 5.73 16.07 10.95
CA GLY A 127 5.67 17.27 11.80
C GLY A 127 4.79 17.19 13.06
N LEU A 128 3.96 16.14 13.22
CA LEU A 128 3.00 16.06 14.32
C LEU A 128 3.63 15.47 15.59
N LYS A 129 4.36 16.30 16.33
CA LYS A 129 4.90 15.96 17.66
C LYS A 129 3.77 15.52 18.60
N GLY A 130 3.75 14.24 18.99
CA GLY A 130 2.79 13.68 19.97
C GLY A 130 1.94 12.52 19.46
N ASN A 131 1.91 12.23 18.16
CA ASN A 131 1.05 11.19 17.56
C ASN A 131 1.79 9.92 17.12
N SER A 132 3.00 9.67 17.64
CA SER A 132 3.85 8.56 17.18
C SER A 132 3.16 7.19 17.26
N GLU A 133 2.43 6.90 18.34
CA GLU A 133 1.71 5.65 18.51
C GLU A 133 0.60 5.47 17.45
N ASN A 134 -0.16 6.52 17.19
CA ASN A 134 -1.23 6.50 16.18
C ASN A 134 -0.67 6.34 14.77
N ILE A 135 0.47 6.98 14.46
CA ILE A 135 1.17 6.82 13.17
C ILE A 135 1.65 5.38 13.00
N VAL A 136 2.22 4.76 14.04
CA VAL A 136 2.64 3.34 14.01
C VAL A 136 1.43 2.42 13.80
N LYS A 137 0.31 2.67 14.49
CA LYS A 137 -0.95 1.93 14.30
C LYS A 137 -1.48 2.08 12.87
N LEU A 138 -1.49 3.30 12.34
CA LEU A 138 -1.89 3.58 10.96
C LEU A 138 -1.02 2.81 9.97
N ASP A 139 0.31 2.84 10.14
CA ASP A 139 1.23 2.14 9.28
C ASP A 139 0.96 0.62 9.28
N ALA A 140 0.75 0.05 10.47
CA ALA A 140 0.43 -1.36 10.65
C ALA A 140 -0.88 -1.75 9.92
N ILE A 141 -1.94 -0.92 10.02
CA ILE A 141 -3.20 -1.15 9.29
C ILE A 141 -2.95 -1.10 7.78
N CYS A 142 -2.21 -0.11 7.29
CA CYS A 142 -1.86 0.02 5.87
C CYS A 142 -1.02 -1.17 5.35
N ARG A 143 -0.09 -1.70 6.16
CA ARG A 143 0.66 -2.94 5.86
C ARG A 143 -0.29 -4.14 5.73
N GLN A 144 -1.20 -4.30 6.68
CA GLN A 144 -2.18 -5.39 6.68
C GLN A 144 -3.10 -5.31 5.45
N MET A 145 -3.60 -4.12 5.13
CA MET A 145 -4.42 -3.86 3.95
C MET A 145 -3.67 -4.25 2.67
N SER A 146 -2.45 -3.73 2.48
CA SER A 146 -1.61 -4.00 1.31
C SER A 146 -1.39 -5.51 1.10
N TYR A 147 -1.12 -6.23 2.18
CA TYR A 147 -0.96 -7.68 2.15
C TYR A 147 -2.28 -8.41 1.84
N ALA A 148 -3.40 -8.00 2.43
CA ALA A 148 -4.70 -8.60 2.16
C ALA A 148 -5.11 -8.45 0.69
N LEU A 149 -4.90 -7.26 0.11
CA LEU A 149 -5.11 -7.00 -1.32
C LEU A 149 -4.21 -7.87 -2.19
N HIS A 150 -2.94 -8.03 -1.82
CA HIS A 150 -2.00 -8.90 -2.52
C HIS A 150 -2.49 -10.36 -2.56
N ILE A 151 -2.89 -10.91 -1.40
CA ILE A 151 -3.39 -12.29 -1.31
C ILE A 151 -4.66 -12.47 -2.13
N ALA A 152 -5.59 -11.53 -2.05
CA ALA A 152 -6.84 -11.60 -2.81
C ALA A 152 -6.61 -11.53 -4.32
N ARG A 153 -5.72 -10.65 -4.77
CA ARG A 153 -5.30 -10.60 -6.17
C ARG A 153 -4.66 -11.91 -6.60
N TYR A 154 -3.72 -12.45 -5.82
CA TYR A 154 -3.03 -13.70 -6.16
C TYR A 154 -4.03 -14.85 -6.32
N ARG A 155 -4.95 -15.02 -5.37
CA ARG A 155 -5.99 -16.06 -5.43
C ARG A 155 -6.91 -15.90 -6.63
N SER A 156 -7.34 -14.67 -6.91
CA SER A 156 -8.24 -14.38 -8.02
C SER A 156 -7.59 -14.65 -9.38
N LEU A 157 -6.29 -14.37 -9.52
CA LEU A 157 -5.52 -14.67 -10.72
C LEU A 157 -5.22 -16.17 -10.88
N ASP A 158 -5.06 -16.90 -9.78
CA ASP A 158 -4.84 -18.35 -9.81
C ASP A 158 -6.10 -19.11 -10.26
N ILE A 159 -7.29 -18.66 -9.82
CA ILE A 159 -8.57 -19.23 -10.27
C ILE A 159 -8.76 -19.04 -11.78
N LYS A 160 -8.43 -17.86 -12.33
CA LYS A 160 -8.58 -17.56 -13.77
C LYS A 160 -7.61 -18.34 -14.69
N ARG A 161 -6.63 -19.07 -14.14
CA ARG A 161 -5.68 -19.87 -14.92
C ARG A 161 -6.11 -21.32 -15.12
N LYS A 162 -7.13 -21.78 -14.38
CA LYS A 162 -7.73 -23.10 -14.51
C LYS A 162 -8.90 -23.05 -15.47
#